data_AF-A0A3A4AW63-F1
#
_entry.id   AF-A0A3A4AW63-F1
#
_cell.length_a   1.000
_cell.length_b   1.000
_cell.length_c   1.000
_cell.angle_alpha   90.00
_cell.angle_beta   90.00
_cell.angle_gamma   90.00
#
_symmetry.space_group_name_H-M   'P 1'
#
loop_
_entity.id
_entity.type
_entity.pdbx_description
1 polymer ?
#
loop_
_entity_poly.entity_id
_entity_poly.type
_entity_poly.pdbx_seq_one_letter_code
_entity_poly.pdbx_strand_id
1 'polypeptide(L)' 'MGALDDLIAEVERHCAGRDWAERLTVAREIESRVRPWGGGLLAHYVNRARRDARSWAEIGAALGIPPAVARSRHTPPPPA' A
#
# COMPACT_ATOMS: atom_id res chain seq x y z
N MET A 1 -15.31 1.88 14.20
CA MET A 1 -14.32 0.80 14.19
C MET A 1 -13.56 0.96 12.89
N GLY A 2 -12.26 1.28 12.97
CA GLY A 2 -11.44 1.55 11.79
C GLY A 2 -10.88 0.27 11.18
N ALA A 3 -10.42 0.36 9.93
CA ALA A 3 -9.79 -0.78 9.25
C ALA A 3 -8.61 -1.39 10.02
N LEU A 4 -7.87 -0.57 10.80
CA LEU A 4 -6.80 -1.06 11.66
C LEU A 4 -7.34 -1.89 12.84
N ASP A 5 -8.42 -1.44 13.49
CA ASP A 5 -9.03 -2.14 14.62
C ASP A 5 -9.53 -3.53 14.18
N ASP A 6 -10.09 -3.62 12.97
CA ASP A 6 -10.57 -4.89 12.40
C ASP A 6 -9.42 -5.88 12.15
N LEU A 7 -8.27 -5.39 11.67
CA LEU A 7 -7.07 -6.20 11.44
C LEU A 7 -6.44 -6.65 12.77
N ILE A 8 -6.39 -5.78 13.79
CA ILE A 8 -5.92 -6.14 15.13
C ILE A 8 -6.83 -7.23 15.72
N ALA A 9 -8.15 -7.07 15.61
CA ALA A 9 -9.10 -8.07 16.06
C ALA A 9 -8.97 -9.40 15.29
N GLU A 10 -8.57 -9.38 14.01
CA GLU A 10 -8.27 -10.59 13.25
C GLU A 10 -7.06 -11.35 13.81
N VAL A 11 -5.97 -10.63 14.16
CA VAL A 11 -4.80 -11.24 14.81
C VAL A 11 -5.19 -11.85 16.16
N GLU A 12 -5.90 -11.10 17.01
CA GLU A 12 -6.30 -11.58 18.33
C GLU A 12 -7.23 -12.81 18.26
N ARG A 13 -8.13 -12.87 17.27
CA ARG A 13 -8.99 -14.05 17.03
C ARG A 13 -8.18 -15.29 16.63
N HIS A 14 -7.16 -15.14 15.78
CA HIS A 14 -6.33 -16.27 15.33
C HIS A 14 -5.32 -16.74 16.39
N CYS A 15 -4.94 -15.85 17.31
CA CYS A 15 -3.89 -16.08 18.29
C CYS A 15 -4.38 -16.07 19.74
N ALA A 16 -5.66 -16.31 19.99
CA ALA A 16 -6.21 -16.34 21.35
C ALA A 16 -5.45 -17.35 22.23
N GLY A 17 -4.80 -16.85 23.29
CA GLY A 17 -3.99 -17.68 24.22
C GLY A 17 -2.64 -18.17 23.67
N ARG A 18 -2.23 -17.73 22.48
CA ARG A 18 -0.93 -18.04 21.86
C ARG A 18 0.18 -17.16 22.43
N ASP A 19 1.43 -17.34 21.99
CA ASP A 19 2.54 -16.49 22.41
C ASP A 19 2.69 -15.24 21.50
N TRP A 20 3.68 -14.39 21.79
CA TRP A 20 3.90 -13.16 21.00
C TRP A 20 4.53 -13.45 19.63
N ALA A 21 5.33 -14.51 19.48
CA ALA A 21 5.94 -14.84 18.20
C ALA A 21 4.89 -15.29 17.16
N GLU A 22 3.89 -16.06 17.60
CA GLU A 22 2.78 -16.47 16.74
C GLU A 22 1.91 -15.28 16.33
N ARG A 23 1.64 -14.33 17.25
CA ARG A 23 0.93 -13.09 16.92
C ARG A 23 1.66 -12.27 15.85
N LEU A 24 2.97 -12.11 15.96
CA LEU A 24 3.77 -11.37 14.99
C LEU A 24 3.79 -12.07 13.62
N THR A 25 3.81 -13.40 13.60
CA THR A 25 3.73 -14.17 12.36
C THR A 25 2.41 -13.91 11.65
N VAL A 26 1.28 -14.02 12.34
CA VAL A 26 -0.05 -13.75 11.77
C VAL A 26 -0.20 -12.29 11.35
N ALA A 27 0.27 -11.33 12.16
CA ALA A 27 0.25 -9.92 11.80
C ALA A 27 1.04 -9.64 10.51
N ARG A 28 2.18 -10.31 10.31
CA ARG A 28 2.99 -10.19 9.09
C ARG A 28 2.33 -10.82 7.88
N GLU A 29 1.65 -11.95 8.04
CA GLU A 29 0.85 -12.56 6.97
C GLU A 29 -0.29 -11.62 6.53
N ILE A 30 -1.01 -11.03 7.49
CA ILE A 30 -2.07 -10.05 7.23
C ILE A 30 -1.50 -8.80 6.55
N GLU A 31 -0.37 -8.27 7.04
CA GLU A 31 0.33 -7.15 6.40
C GLU A 31 0.66 -7.46 4.93
N SER A 32 1.15 -8.67 4.64
CA SER A 32 1.49 -9.09 3.28
C SER A 32 0.27 -9.17 2.36
N ARG A 33 -0.91 -9.49 2.90
CA ARG A 33 -2.19 -9.54 2.17
C ARG A 33 -2.73 -8.14 1.88
N VAL A 34 -2.59 -7.21 2.83
CA VAL A 34 -3.13 -5.85 2.73
C VAL A 34 -2.22 -4.90 1.96
N ARG A 35 -0.89 -5.06 2.07
CA ARG A 35 0.11 -4.19 1.40
C ARG A 35 -0.12 -4.04 -0.12
N PRO A 36 -0.42 -5.11 -0.90
CA PRO A 36 -0.72 -4.99 -2.33
C PRO A 36 -1.95 -4.13 -2.63
N TRP A 37 -2.92 -4.07 -1.72
CA TRP A 37 -4.16 -3.31 -1.92
C TRP A 37 -3.88 -1.80 -1.82
N GLY A 38 -3.05 -1.39 -0.86
CA GLY A 38 -2.58 -0.01 -0.76
C GLY A 38 -1.75 0.42 -1.96
N GLY A 39 -0.81 -0.42 -2.39
CA GLY A 39 0.01 -0.16 -3.59
C GLY A 39 -0.82 -0.12 -4.88
N GLY A 40 -1.73 -1.08 -5.05
CA GLY A 40 -2.62 -1.20 -6.21
C GLY A 40 -3.61 -0.05 -6.33
N LEU A 41 -4.17 0.42 -5.21
CA LEU A 41 -5.05 1.58 -5.17
C LEU A 41 -4.34 2.82 -5.71
N LEU A 42 -3.15 3.13 -5.18
CA LEU A 42 -2.35 4.26 -5.64
C LEU A 42 -1.95 4.11 -7.11
N ALA A 43 -1.50 2.93 -7.52
CA ALA A 43 -1.13 2.66 -8.91
C ALA A 43 -2.33 2.87 -9.87
N HIS A 44 -3.53 2.44 -9.47
CA HIS A 44 -4.76 2.64 -10.25
C HIS A 44 -5.06 4.13 -10.47
N TYR A 45 -5.05 4.93 -9.40
CA TYR A 45 -5.34 6.37 -9.51
C TYR A 45 -4.25 7.14 -10.24
N VAL A 46 -2.97 6.77 -10.05
CA VAL A 46 -1.87 7.36 -10.84
C VAL A 46 -2.03 7.04 -12.31
N ASN A 47 -2.38 5.80 -12.68
CA ASN A 47 -2.64 5.45 -14.08
C ASN A 47 -3.80 6.26 -14.66
N ARG A 48 -4.89 6.43 -13.89
CA ARG A 48 -6.04 7.24 -14.30
C ARG A 48 -5.69 8.71 -14.48
N ALA A 49 -4.93 9.30 -13.55
CA ALA A 49 -4.44 10.67 -13.67
C ALA A 49 -3.54 10.86 -14.90
N ARG A 50 -2.67 9.88 -15.18
CA ARG A 50 -1.84 9.89 -16.40
C ARG A 50 -2.67 9.79 -17.68
N ARG A 51 -3.76 9.02 -17.68
CA ARG A 51 -4.72 8.95 -18.81
C ARG A 51 -5.50 10.26 -19.02
N ASP A 52 -5.75 11.00 -17.94
CA ASP A 52 -6.32 12.37 -17.97
C ASP A 52 -5.28 13.45 -18.32
N ALA A 53 -4.14 13.06 -18.89
CA ALA A 53 -3.03 13.94 -19.27
C ALA A 53 -2.40 14.75 -18.11
N ARG A 54 -2.62 14.38 -16.84
CA ARG A 54 -2.00 15.05 -15.70
C ARG A 54 -0.50 14.84 -15.68
N SER A 55 0.22 15.92 -15.37
CA SER A 55 1.68 15.91 -15.28
C SER A 55 2.16 15.15 -14.04
N TRP A 56 3.39 14.65 -14.08
CA TRP A 56 4.04 14.07 -12.90
C TRP A 56 4.22 15.09 -11.76
N ALA A 57 4.20 16.39 -12.06
CA ALA A 57 4.25 17.45 -11.07
C ALA A 57 2.93 17.54 -10.28
N GLU A 58 1.79 17.55 -10.97
CA GLU A 58 0.47 17.53 -10.33
C GLU A 58 0.26 16.25 -9.51
N ILE A 59 0.65 15.10 -10.06
CA ILE A 59 0.54 13.80 -9.37
C ILE A 59 1.44 13.77 -8.13
N GLY A 60 2.70 14.24 -8.24
CA GLY A 60 3.61 14.32 -7.09
C GLY A 60 3.07 15.23 -5.99
N ALA A 61 2.56 16.41 -6.35
CA ALA A 61 1.95 17.35 -5.41
C ALA A 61 0.75 16.73 -4.66
N ALA A 62 -0.15 16.02 -5.37
CA ALA A 62 -1.27 15.33 -4.75
C ALA A 62 -0.86 14.18 -3.81
N LEU A 63 0.27 13.54 -4.09
CA LEU A 63 0.83 12.45 -3.28
C LEU A 63 1.79 12.94 -2.17
N GLY A 64 2.07 14.25 -2.09
CA GLY A 64 3.04 14.82 -1.15
C GLY A 64 4.49 14.38 -1.39
N ILE A 65 4.83 14.00 -2.63
CA ILE A 65 6.16 13.51 -3.01
C ILE A 65 6.74 14.31 -4.19
N PRO A 66 8.07 14.37 -4.34
CA PRO A 66 8.68 15.01 -5.49
C PRO A 66 8.25 14.35 -6.83
N PRO A 67 8.14 15.11 -7.93
CA PRO A 67 7.73 14.59 -9.23
C PRO A 67 8.61 13.42 -9.72
N ALA A 68 9.91 13.47 -9.43
CA ALA A 68 10.87 12.42 -9.75
C ALA A 68 10.54 11.10 -9.03
N VAL A 69 10.11 11.17 -7.76
CA VAL A 69 9.72 9.98 -6.97
C VAL A 69 8.42 9.40 -7.51
N ALA A 70 7.43 10.23 -7.85
CA ALA A 70 6.19 9.77 -8.47
C ALA A 70 6.46 9.04 -9.79
N ARG A 71 7.30 9.62 -10.67
CA ARG A 71 7.67 8.98 -11.93
C ARG A 71 8.41 7.67 -11.72
N SER A 72 9.42 7.63 -10.85
CA SER A 72 10.23 6.43 -10.62
C SER A 72 9.44 5.27 -10.02
N ARG A 73 8.44 5.54 -9.17
CA ARG A 73 7.62 4.49 -8.54
C ARG A 73 6.58 3.89 -9.49
N HIS A 74 6.13 4.65 -10.48
CA HIS A 74 4.99 4.29 -11.34
C HIS A 74 5.34 4.15 -12.82
N THR A 75 6.62 4.30 -13.18
CA THR A 75 7.12 3.96 -14.51
C THR A 75 7.95 2.68 -14.39
N PRO A 76 7.67 1.64 -15.18
CA PRO A 76 8.54 0.46 -15.21
C PRO A 76 9.96 0.89 -15.60
N PRO A 77 11.00 0.25 -15.05
CA PRO A 77 12.37 0.52 -15.49
C PRO A 77 12.48 0.21 -17.00
N PRO A 78 13.29 0.99 -17.75
CA PRO A 78 13.53 0.68 -19.16
C PRO A 78 14.12 -0.74 -19.29
N PRO A 79 13.80 -1.48 -20.36
CA PRO A 79 14.45 -2.77 -20.62
C PRO A 79 15.96 -2.55 -20.76
N ALA A 80 16.74 -3.44 -20.13
CA ALA A 80 18.21 -3.44 -20.17
C ALA A 80 18.74 -3.86 -21.54
#